data_AF-E2SL63-F1
#
_entry.id   AF-E2SL63-F1
#
_cell.length_a   1.000
_cell.length_b   1.000
_cell.length_c   1.000
_cell.angle_alpha   90.00
_cell.angle_beta   90.00
_cell.angle_gamma   90.00
#
_symmetry.space_group_name_H-M   'P 1'
#
loop_
_entity.id
_entity.type
_entity.pdbx_description
1 polymer ?
#
loop_
_entity_poly.entity_id
_entity_poly.type
_entity_poly.pdbx_seq_one_letter_code
_entity_poly.pdbx_strand_id
1 'polypeptide(L)'
;MKNSRRNQLLQHIAEITSIAIANKEYTGINTDAFTISLDLKLDRANVSRMLNDLWRENILIKIQGRPTFYLHRKTILKRYPNSYIPALIPKDEQLGNYLEHSLTLSHETAQEAFTGCIGYSQRESLNTIIEDIKIYLSYPQTLRSILLSGPDKSGRHHLLHGILQYLKIDKEQLLHIDCAALMLNKTTITDIMERIDATLDQEKDNIILLENLDMLAIQPSCLCTMETLLRFYQKLAEDNDLHMLILAVGQESEQLKPMHALFQKICHIPSLDERTLKEKYEFVLSFMQNEADAISKTISLSSSILNCFATAHYQNNLQSLIQELRHALSYAYVQSGSQQETFITIDYQHLSDDLLASIQNVSDLLPIIESITAALQEKIIFSFRKQSAFHCRSCCTAVYRRMASYRHLPSRSRSYPNIASRSCAMHKSWKSISFTPCPCKKSGTVSCRLWMPIASPCRKSS
;
A
#
# COMPACT_ATOMS: atom_id res chain seq x y z
N MET A 1 1.48 48.83 25.86
CA MET A 1 0.48 49.10 24.79
C MET A 1 0.78 48.39 23.45
N LYS A 2 2.02 48.33 22.94
CA LYS A 2 2.35 47.69 21.65
C LYS A 2 1.88 46.23 21.51
N ASN A 3 2.04 45.40 22.54
CA ASN A 3 1.63 43.98 22.50
C ASN A 3 0.10 43.78 22.41
N SER A 4 -0.69 44.70 22.96
CA SER A 4 -2.17 44.61 22.91
C SER A 4 -2.70 44.86 21.50
N ARG A 5 -2.19 45.87 20.80
CA ARG A 5 -2.59 46.19 19.41
C ARG A 5 -2.14 45.12 18.41
N ARG A 6 -0.97 44.52 18.64
CA ARG A 6 -0.46 43.40 17.83
C ARG A 6 -1.34 42.17 17.93
N ASN A 7 -1.78 41.82 19.15
CA ASN A 7 -2.68 40.69 19.38
C ASN A 7 -4.08 40.93 18.80
N GLN A 8 -4.60 42.16 18.90
CA GLN A 8 -5.88 42.54 18.27
C GLN A 8 -5.85 42.37 16.75
N LEU A 9 -4.77 42.83 16.10
CA LEU A 9 -4.59 42.66 14.66
C LEU A 9 -4.48 41.18 14.26
N LEU A 10 -3.79 40.36 15.05
CA LEU A 10 -3.67 38.92 14.80
C LEU A 10 -5.01 38.18 14.97
N GLN A 11 -5.80 38.54 15.99
CA GLN A 11 -7.15 37.98 16.19
C GLN A 11 -8.07 38.33 15.01
N HIS A 12 -8.07 39.59 14.58
CA HIS A 12 -8.87 40.05 13.43
C HIS A 12 -8.54 39.25 12.15
N ILE A 13 -7.26 39.06 11.85
CA ILE A 13 -6.83 38.26 10.68
C ILE A 13 -7.21 36.79 10.84
N ALA A 14 -7.10 36.23 12.05
CA ALA A 14 -7.47 34.85 12.32
C ALA A 14 -8.97 34.58 12.11
N GLU A 15 -9.83 35.54 12.46
CA GLU A 15 -11.27 35.48 12.23
C GLU A 15 -11.61 35.53 10.73
N ILE A 16 -11.07 36.51 9.99
CA ILE A 16 -11.28 36.63 8.55
C ILE A 16 -10.74 35.39 7.82
N THR A 17 -9.58 34.87 8.23
CA THR A 17 -9.00 33.64 7.68
C THR A 17 -9.92 32.43 7.93
N SER A 18 -10.56 32.36 9.10
CA SER A 18 -11.51 31.27 9.42
C SER A 18 -12.76 31.31 8.55
N ILE A 19 -13.27 32.52 8.27
CA ILE A 19 -14.43 32.73 7.38
C ILE A 19 -14.08 32.35 5.93
N ALA A 20 -12.92 32.78 5.43
CA ALA A 20 -12.44 32.42 4.09
C ALA A 20 -12.32 30.89 3.92
N ILE A 21 -11.80 30.19 4.94
CA ILE A 21 -11.73 28.72 4.96
C ILE A 21 -13.12 28.08 4.93
N ALA A 22 -14.08 28.60 5.70
CA ALA A 22 -15.43 28.04 5.76
C ALA A 22 -16.16 28.14 4.40
N ASN A 23 -15.95 29.25 3.68
CA ASN A 23 -16.61 29.52 2.41
C ASN A 23 -15.85 28.98 1.19
N LYS A 24 -14.64 28.43 1.38
CA LYS A 24 -13.72 27.99 0.30
C LYS A 24 -13.40 29.10 -0.73
N GLU A 25 -13.42 30.35 -0.29
CA GLU A 25 -13.16 31.51 -1.14
C GLU A 25 -11.91 32.23 -0.63
N TYR A 26 -10.85 32.19 -1.45
CA TYR A 26 -9.52 32.69 -1.07
C TYR A 26 -9.06 33.89 -1.92
N THR A 27 -9.92 34.37 -2.80
CA THR A 27 -9.69 35.54 -3.65
C THR A 27 -10.33 36.77 -3.03
N GLY A 28 -9.62 37.89 -2.96
CA GLY A 28 -10.18 39.15 -2.43
C GLY A 28 -10.42 39.13 -0.91
N ILE A 29 -9.58 38.41 -0.17
CA ILE A 29 -9.68 38.33 1.29
C ILE A 29 -9.37 39.73 1.84
N ASN A 30 -10.28 40.33 2.61
CA ASN A 30 -10.19 41.70 3.15
C ASN A 30 -9.08 41.90 4.22
N THR A 31 -7.89 41.34 4.02
CA THR A 31 -6.75 41.34 4.94
C THR A 31 -5.57 42.17 4.45
N ASP A 32 -5.81 43.12 3.55
CA ASP A 32 -4.80 44.09 3.15
C ASP A 32 -4.64 45.22 4.18
N ALA A 33 -3.51 45.92 4.12
CA ALA A 33 -3.18 46.95 5.10
C ALA A 33 -4.15 48.14 5.11
N PHE A 34 -4.85 48.42 4.01
CA PHE A 34 -5.83 49.52 3.96
C PHE A 34 -7.13 49.09 4.62
N THR A 35 -7.67 47.92 4.28
CA THR A 35 -8.91 47.41 4.87
C THR A 35 -8.78 47.20 6.38
N ILE A 36 -7.69 46.56 6.83
CA ILE A 36 -7.43 46.36 8.27
C ILE A 36 -7.27 47.70 9.01
N SER A 37 -6.73 48.74 8.35
CA SER A 37 -6.58 50.07 8.96
C SER A 37 -7.92 50.75 9.22
N LEU A 38 -8.91 50.52 8.34
CA LEU A 38 -10.28 51.02 8.51
C LEU A 38 -11.00 50.26 9.63
N ASP A 39 -10.94 48.93 9.62
CA ASP A 39 -11.61 48.07 10.59
C ASP A 39 -11.15 48.34 12.02
N LEU A 40 -9.83 48.48 12.21
CA LEU A 40 -9.22 48.68 13.52
C LEU A 40 -9.01 50.15 13.89
N LYS A 41 -9.40 51.09 13.01
CA LYS A 41 -9.17 52.54 13.15
C LYS A 41 -7.70 52.86 13.48
N LEU A 42 -6.78 52.23 12.75
CA LEU A 42 -5.34 52.40 12.90
C LEU A 42 -4.76 53.13 11.70
N ASP A 43 -3.56 53.70 11.89
CA ASP A 43 -2.81 54.27 10.77
C ASP A 43 -2.32 53.15 9.82
N ARG A 44 -2.55 53.32 8.51
CA ARG A 44 -2.20 52.35 7.47
C ARG A 44 -0.71 52.00 7.46
N ALA A 45 0.18 52.98 7.65
CA ALA A 45 1.62 52.73 7.62
C ALA A 45 2.06 51.90 8.83
N ASN A 46 1.45 52.13 10.00
CA ASN A 46 1.66 51.31 11.18
C ASN A 46 1.13 49.87 10.99
N VAL A 47 -0.06 49.70 10.41
CA VAL A 47 -0.63 48.38 10.10
C VAL A 47 0.26 47.61 9.12
N SER A 48 0.71 48.26 8.05
CA SER A 48 1.61 47.64 7.06
C SER A 48 2.95 47.20 7.68
N ARG A 49 3.53 48.02 8.58
CA ARG A 49 4.74 47.64 9.33
C ARG A 49 4.47 46.40 10.19
N MET A 50 3.39 46.40 10.97
CA MET A 50 3.02 45.26 11.84
C MET A 50 2.76 43.96 11.07
N LEU A 51 2.08 44.04 9.92
CA LEU A 51 1.82 42.87 9.05
C LEU A 51 3.12 42.26 8.50
N ASN A 52 4.06 43.10 8.07
CA ASN A 52 5.36 42.62 7.59
C ASN A 52 6.22 42.05 8.72
N ASP A 53 6.15 42.61 9.94
CA ASP A 53 6.83 42.03 11.10
C ASP A 53 6.26 40.65 11.46
N LEU A 54 4.93 40.51 11.48
CA LEU A 54 4.25 39.23 11.74
C LEU A 54 4.51 38.17 10.63
N TRP A 55 4.67 38.62 9.39
CA TRP A 55 5.09 37.76 8.28
C TRP A 55 6.54 37.30 8.42
N ARG A 56 7.46 38.20 8.79
CA ARG A 56 8.88 37.85 9.06
C ARG A 56 9.02 36.86 10.21
N GLU A 57 8.14 36.95 11.21
CA GLU A 57 8.05 35.98 12.31
C GLU A 57 7.36 34.65 11.91
N ASN A 58 7.00 34.47 10.64
CA ASN A 58 6.32 33.27 10.12
C ASN A 58 4.94 32.98 10.77
N ILE A 59 4.32 34.00 11.36
CA ILE A 59 2.98 33.90 11.97
C ILE A 59 1.90 34.11 10.90
N LEU A 60 2.19 34.95 9.90
CA LEU A 60 1.31 35.21 8.76
C LEU A 60 1.91 34.69 7.46
N ILE A 61 1.03 34.25 6.55
CA ILE A 61 1.36 33.95 5.15
C ILE A 61 1.03 35.19 4.32
N LYS A 62 1.94 35.62 3.45
CA LYS A 62 1.78 36.79 2.59
C LYS A 62 1.44 36.36 1.17
N ILE A 63 0.34 36.86 0.61
CA ILE A 63 -0.05 36.64 -0.79
C ILE A 63 0.32 37.89 -1.58
N GLN A 64 1.23 37.73 -2.54
CA GLN A 64 1.66 38.82 -3.39
C GLN A 64 0.53 39.24 -4.33
N GLY A 65 0.28 40.55 -4.40
CA GLY A 65 -0.82 41.09 -5.17
C GLY A 65 -0.92 42.60 -5.00
N ARG A 66 -1.83 43.20 -5.76
CA ARG A 66 -2.24 44.60 -5.63
C ARG A 66 -3.76 44.63 -5.42
N PRO A 67 -4.26 44.75 -4.18
CA PRO A 67 -3.52 44.88 -2.92
C PRO A 67 -2.87 43.56 -2.43
N THR A 68 -1.92 43.66 -1.49
CA THR A 68 -1.22 42.51 -0.88
C THR A 68 -1.97 42.03 0.36
N PHE A 69 -2.23 40.72 0.46
CA PHE A 69 -3.05 40.12 1.51
C PHE A 69 -2.23 39.27 2.48
N TYR A 70 -2.78 39.07 3.68
CA TYR A 70 -2.14 38.29 4.74
C TYR A 70 -3.11 37.29 5.37
N LEU A 71 -2.62 36.10 5.71
CA LEU A 71 -3.43 35.03 6.31
C LEU A 71 -2.79 34.45 7.55
N HIS A 72 -3.64 34.04 8.50
CA HIS A 72 -3.15 33.49 9.75
C HIS A 72 -2.74 32.02 9.60
N ARG A 73 -1.42 31.76 9.69
CA ARG A 73 -0.82 30.44 9.44
C ARG A 73 -1.40 29.37 10.35
N LYS A 74 -1.51 29.65 11.66
CA LYS A 74 -2.02 28.70 12.64
C LYS A 74 -3.49 28.34 12.42
N THR A 75 -4.32 29.29 11.93
CA THR A 75 -5.72 29.01 11.60
C THR A 75 -5.83 28.04 10.43
N ILE A 76 -5.01 28.22 9.40
CA ILE A 76 -5.01 27.34 8.23
C ILE A 76 -4.52 25.93 8.62
N LEU A 77 -3.40 25.84 9.33
CA LEU A 77 -2.83 24.54 9.77
C LEU A 77 -3.75 23.78 10.73
N LYS A 78 -4.60 24.47 11.51
CA LYS A 78 -5.60 23.80 12.35
C LYS A 78 -6.64 23.04 11.52
N ARG A 79 -7.02 23.56 10.35
CA ARG A 79 -7.99 22.92 9.45
C ARG A 79 -7.33 21.94 8.48
N TYR A 80 -6.10 22.24 8.05
CA TYR A 80 -5.30 21.47 7.12
C TYR A 80 -3.95 21.13 7.77
N PRO A 81 -3.90 20.17 8.70
CA PRO A 81 -2.67 19.87 9.46
C PRO A 81 -1.54 19.30 8.61
N ASN A 82 -1.86 18.77 7.43
CA ASN A 82 -0.91 18.10 6.53
C ASN A 82 -0.58 18.91 5.27
N SER A 83 -1.04 20.17 5.15
CA SER A 83 -0.73 21.03 4.00
C SER A 83 0.56 21.79 4.23
N TYR A 84 1.50 21.74 3.28
CA TYR A 84 2.65 22.63 3.26
C TYR A 84 2.26 23.95 2.58
N ILE A 85 2.38 25.05 3.31
CA ILE A 85 2.07 26.38 2.78
C ILE A 85 3.31 27.28 2.97
N PRO A 86 3.88 27.82 1.89
CA PRO A 86 5.03 28.72 1.99
C PRO A 86 4.63 30.01 2.73
N ALA A 87 5.62 30.71 3.31
CA ALA A 87 5.37 31.98 3.99
C ALA A 87 4.99 33.11 3.00
N LEU A 88 5.31 32.95 1.72
CA LEU A 88 5.03 33.88 0.64
C LEU A 88 4.43 33.12 -0.54
N ILE A 89 3.27 33.53 -1.02
CA ILE A 89 2.60 32.99 -2.20
C ILE A 89 2.72 34.03 -3.32
N PRO A 90 3.29 33.68 -4.49
CA PRO A 90 3.38 34.56 -5.65
C PRO A 90 2.01 34.99 -6.18
N LYS A 91 1.95 36.08 -6.96
CA LYS A 91 0.70 36.61 -7.52
C LYS A 91 0.00 35.64 -8.48
N ASP A 92 0.79 34.82 -9.17
CA ASP A 92 0.30 33.90 -10.21
C ASP A 92 -0.18 32.57 -9.62
N GLU A 93 -0.10 32.41 -8.29
CA GLU A 93 -0.48 31.20 -7.58
C GLU A 93 -1.62 31.46 -6.60
N GLN A 94 -2.58 30.53 -6.55
CA GLN A 94 -3.72 30.63 -5.64
C GLN A 94 -3.49 29.80 -4.39
N LEU A 95 -3.94 30.30 -3.23
CA LEU A 95 -3.89 29.57 -1.97
C LEU A 95 -4.57 28.18 -2.08
N GLY A 96 -5.63 28.08 -2.88
CA GLY A 96 -6.34 26.82 -3.14
C GLY A 96 -5.42 25.67 -3.57
N ASN A 97 -4.41 25.96 -4.42
CA ASN A 97 -3.46 24.95 -4.87
C ASN A 97 -2.70 24.34 -3.68
N TYR A 98 -2.25 25.16 -2.73
CA TYR A 98 -1.55 24.70 -1.53
C TYR A 98 -2.44 23.97 -0.51
N LEU A 99 -3.75 24.22 -0.57
CA LEU A 99 -4.74 23.55 0.27
C LEU A 99 -5.20 22.21 -0.34
N GLU A 100 -5.22 22.11 -1.67
CA GLU A 100 -5.57 20.90 -2.44
C GLU A 100 -4.37 19.97 -2.70
N HIS A 101 -3.14 20.50 -2.63
CA HIS A 101 -1.89 19.72 -2.65
C HIS A 101 -1.58 19.03 -1.31
N SER A 102 -2.58 18.64 -0.54
CA SER A 102 -2.46 17.38 0.21
C SER A 102 -2.48 16.24 -0.81
N LEU A 103 -1.35 16.01 -1.48
CA LEU A 103 -1.04 14.90 -2.39
C LEU A 103 -2.24 13.99 -2.66
N THR A 104 -3.14 14.44 -3.52
CA THR A 104 -4.15 13.57 -4.09
C THR A 104 -3.46 12.75 -5.17
N LEU A 105 -2.64 11.79 -4.74
CA LEU A 105 -2.89 10.46 -5.27
C LEU A 105 -4.37 10.21 -4.99
N SER A 106 -5.20 10.20 -6.03
CA SER A 106 -6.63 9.92 -5.90
C SER A 106 -6.78 8.79 -4.88
N HIS A 107 -7.45 9.07 -3.75
CA HIS A 107 -7.55 8.15 -2.62
C HIS A 107 -8.07 6.77 -3.07
N GLU A 108 -8.82 6.73 -4.18
CA GLU A 108 -9.28 5.52 -4.86
C GLU A 108 -8.13 4.69 -5.48
N THR A 109 -7.18 5.29 -6.21
CA THR A 109 -6.03 4.55 -6.80
C THR A 109 -4.92 4.21 -5.80
N ALA A 110 -4.69 5.03 -4.77
CA ALA A 110 -3.67 4.77 -3.75
C ALA A 110 -4.04 3.61 -2.82
N GLN A 111 -5.34 3.45 -2.53
CA GLN A 111 -5.81 2.30 -1.76
C GLN A 111 -5.72 1.01 -2.59
N GLU A 112 -5.99 1.07 -3.90
CA GLU A 112 -5.94 -0.09 -4.78
C GLU A 112 -4.54 -0.68 -4.99
N ALA A 113 -3.49 0.15 -5.04
CA ALA A 113 -2.13 -0.33 -5.35
C ALA A 113 -1.61 -1.42 -4.39
N PHE A 114 -1.94 -1.31 -3.10
CA PHE A 114 -1.54 -2.29 -2.08
C PHE A 114 -2.62 -3.36 -1.81
N THR A 115 -3.78 -3.33 -2.49
CA THR A 115 -4.82 -4.37 -2.29
C THR A 115 -4.35 -5.76 -2.68
N GLY A 116 -3.36 -5.86 -3.56
CA GLY A 116 -2.72 -7.13 -3.92
C GLY A 116 -1.75 -7.65 -2.86
N CYS A 117 -1.33 -6.84 -1.89
CA CYS A 117 -0.39 -7.23 -0.85
C CYS A 117 -1.13 -7.87 0.32
N ILE A 118 -0.96 -9.18 0.52
CA ILE A 118 -1.48 -9.87 1.73
C ILE A 118 -0.83 -9.24 2.97
N GLY A 119 -1.66 -8.79 3.90
CA GLY A 119 -1.24 -8.10 5.11
C GLY A 119 -1.46 -6.58 5.12
N TYR A 120 -2.11 -6.01 4.10
CA TYR A 120 -2.35 -4.56 3.99
C TYR A 120 -3.46 -4.02 4.90
N SER A 121 -4.36 -4.88 5.40
CA SER A 121 -5.56 -4.45 6.13
C SER A 121 -5.24 -4.02 7.56
N GLN A 122 -6.13 -3.24 8.17
CA GLN A 122 -5.97 -2.85 9.57
C GLN A 122 -5.77 -4.07 10.47
N ARG A 123 -4.77 -4.01 11.37
CA ARG A 123 -4.35 -5.08 12.29
C ARG A 123 -3.63 -6.28 11.64
N GLU A 124 -3.26 -6.19 10.37
CA GLU A 124 -2.36 -7.14 9.74
C GLU A 124 -0.90 -6.67 9.79
N SER A 125 0.02 -7.59 9.49
CA SER A 125 1.45 -7.39 9.73
C SER A 125 2.09 -6.30 8.87
N LEU A 126 1.63 -6.09 7.62
CA LEU A 126 2.22 -5.11 6.70
C LEU A 126 1.56 -3.74 6.74
N ASN A 127 0.43 -3.58 7.43
CA ASN A 127 -0.34 -2.34 7.38
C ASN A 127 0.46 -1.12 7.87
N THR A 128 1.12 -1.24 9.01
CA THR A 128 1.94 -0.14 9.56
C THR A 128 3.10 0.20 8.64
N ILE A 129 3.77 -0.82 8.07
CA ILE A 129 4.88 -0.66 7.13
C ILE A 129 4.40 0.06 5.87
N ILE A 130 3.26 -0.33 5.32
CA ILE A 130 2.68 0.28 4.11
C ILE A 130 2.27 1.73 4.37
N GLU A 131 1.59 2.02 5.48
CA GLU A 131 1.20 3.40 5.80
C GLU A 131 2.42 4.31 6.02
N ASP A 132 3.45 3.79 6.69
CA ASP A 132 4.73 4.48 6.84
C ASP A 132 5.41 4.78 5.50
N ILE A 133 5.43 3.80 4.58
CA ILE A 133 5.98 3.96 3.23
C ILE A 133 5.19 5.02 2.46
N LYS A 134 3.85 5.00 2.52
CA LYS A 134 3.01 5.99 1.85
C LYS A 134 3.32 7.40 2.35
N ILE A 135 3.41 7.60 3.66
CA ILE A 135 3.75 8.89 4.26
C ILE A 135 5.14 9.34 3.80
N TYR A 136 6.11 8.44 3.84
CA TYR A 136 7.49 8.74 3.48
C TYR A 136 7.67 9.09 1.99
N LEU A 137 7.02 8.34 1.08
CA LEU A 137 7.04 8.61 -0.35
C LEU A 137 6.28 9.90 -0.72
N SER A 138 5.20 10.17 0.00
CA SER A 138 4.41 11.39 -0.15
C SER A 138 5.19 12.65 0.24
N TYR A 139 6.14 12.56 1.16
CA TYR A 139 6.88 13.73 1.61
C TYR A 139 7.73 14.34 0.45
N PRO A 140 7.64 15.67 0.21
CA PRO A 140 8.33 16.32 -0.89
C PRO A 140 9.82 16.51 -0.57
N GLN A 141 10.61 15.52 -0.98
CA GLN A 141 12.07 15.50 -0.88
C GLN A 141 12.67 15.04 -2.21
N THR A 142 13.84 15.60 -2.57
CA THR A 142 14.54 15.29 -3.82
C THR A 142 15.10 13.87 -3.78
N LEU A 143 15.80 13.51 -2.70
CA LEU A 143 16.33 12.17 -2.46
C LEU A 143 15.42 11.35 -1.55
N ARG A 144 15.04 10.16 -2.03
CA ARG A 144 14.31 9.12 -1.27
C ARG A 144 15.07 7.80 -1.36
N SER A 145 15.39 7.20 -0.22
CA SER A 145 15.93 5.83 -0.19
C SER A 145 15.14 4.90 0.74
N ILE A 146 14.73 3.72 0.23
CA ILE A 146 13.98 2.70 0.97
C ILE A 146 14.70 1.35 0.84
N LEU A 147 14.99 0.72 1.97
CA LEU A 147 15.47 -0.67 2.03
C LEU A 147 14.35 -1.59 2.54
N LEU A 148 13.98 -2.57 1.72
CA LEU A 148 13.10 -3.68 2.11
C LEU A 148 13.95 -4.83 2.66
N SER A 149 14.02 -4.91 3.98
CA SER A 149 14.77 -5.92 4.72
C SER A 149 13.82 -7.00 5.25
N GLY A 150 14.32 -8.22 5.44
CA GLY A 150 13.56 -9.30 6.09
C GLY A 150 14.12 -10.68 5.76
N PRO A 151 13.55 -11.74 6.34
CA PRO A 151 13.96 -13.11 6.08
C PRO A 151 13.83 -13.49 4.61
N ASP A 152 14.61 -14.47 4.15
CA ASP A 152 14.48 -14.94 2.77
C ASP A 152 13.09 -15.53 2.51
N LYS A 153 12.57 -15.28 1.31
CA LYS A 153 11.24 -15.71 0.85
C LYS A 153 10.06 -15.26 1.75
N SER A 154 10.21 -14.17 2.51
CA SER A 154 9.14 -13.55 3.32
C SER A 154 8.12 -12.71 2.54
N GLY A 155 8.34 -12.51 1.23
CA GLY A 155 7.45 -11.75 0.36
C GLY A 155 7.91 -10.31 0.02
N ARG A 156 9.19 -9.99 0.20
CA ARG A 156 9.76 -8.64 -0.07
C ARG A 156 9.44 -8.08 -1.45
N HIS A 157 9.58 -8.89 -2.50
CA HIS A 157 9.27 -8.47 -3.87
C HIS A 157 7.78 -8.18 -4.09
N HIS A 158 6.87 -8.79 -3.32
CA HIS A 158 5.45 -8.44 -3.40
C HIS A 158 5.20 -7.02 -2.87
N LEU A 159 5.86 -6.64 -1.78
CA LEU A 159 5.77 -5.27 -1.27
C LEU A 159 6.43 -4.27 -2.25
N LEU A 160 7.60 -4.62 -2.82
CA LEU A 160 8.25 -3.82 -3.87
C LEU A 160 7.30 -3.56 -5.04
N HIS A 161 6.63 -4.62 -5.54
CA HIS A 161 5.66 -4.49 -6.61
C HIS A 161 4.50 -3.55 -6.23
N GLY A 162 4.01 -3.64 -4.98
CA GLY A 162 3.01 -2.71 -4.46
C GLY A 162 3.49 -1.26 -4.45
N ILE A 163 4.76 -1.00 -4.10
CA ILE A 163 5.36 0.35 -4.14
C ILE A 163 5.45 0.86 -5.58
N LEU A 164 5.95 0.06 -6.51
CA LEU A 164 6.05 0.44 -7.92
C LEU A 164 4.66 0.74 -8.52
N GLN A 165 3.66 -0.07 -8.19
CA GLN A 165 2.28 0.14 -8.60
C GLN A 165 1.67 1.41 -7.96
N TYR A 166 2.00 1.70 -6.70
CA TYR A 166 1.55 2.91 -6.00
C TYR A 166 2.11 4.18 -6.64
N LEU A 167 3.38 4.15 -7.04
CA LEU A 167 4.05 5.25 -7.73
C LEU A 167 3.75 5.31 -9.24
N LYS A 168 3.05 4.30 -9.79
CA LYS A 168 2.78 4.14 -11.23
C LYS A 168 4.06 4.16 -12.08
N ILE A 169 5.10 3.50 -11.58
CA ILE A 169 6.39 3.38 -12.25
C ILE A 169 6.33 2.20 -13.21
N ASP A 170 6.61 2.45 -14.48
CA ASP A 170 6.79 1.40 -15.48
C ASP A 170 8.21 0.82 -15.39
N LYS A 171 8.36 -0.46 -15.75
CA LYS A 171 9.67 -1.15 -15.68
C LYS A 171 10.77 -0.50 -16.53
N GLU A 172 10.40 0.23 -17.57
CA GLU A 172 11.33 0.90 -18.49
C GLU A 172 11.96 2.16 -17.87
N GLN A 173 11.29 2.76 -16.89
CA GLN A 173 11.79 3.94 -16.16
C GLN A 173 12.73 3.54 -15.00
N LEU A 174 12.88 2.23 -14.75
CA LEU A 174 13.59 1.69 -13.61
C LEU A 174 14.99 1.22 -14.01
N LEU A 175 16.02 1.84 -13.41
CA LEU A 175 17.37 1.30 -13.50
C LEU A 175 17.51 0.12 -12.54
N HIS A 176 17.38 -1.10 -13.06
CA HIS A 176 17.57 -2.33 -12.30
C HIS A 176 19.05 -2.74 -12.22
N ILE A 177 19.54 -2.95 -11.01
CA ILE A 177 20.89 -3.39 -10.69
C ILE A 177 20.77 -4.63 -9.80
N ASP A 178 21.20 -5.78 -10.32
CA ASP A 178 21.33 -7.00 -9.55
C ASP A 178 22.70 -7.05 -8.87
N CYS A 179 22.74 -6.91 -7.55
CA CYS A 179 23.98 -6.95 -6.78
C CYS A 179 24.61 -8.36 -6.76
N ALA A 180 23.86 -9.42 -7.06
CA ALA A 180 24.41 -10.77 -7.22
C ALA A 180 25.32 -10.87 -8.46
N ALA A 181 25.08 -10.06 -9.49
CA ALA A 181 25.87 -10.07 -10.72
C ALA A 181 27.31 -9.56 -10.48
N LEU A 182 27.49 -8.65 -9.53
CA LEU A 182 28.81 -8.19 -9.07
C LEU A 182 29.62 -9.33 -8.45
N MET A 183 28.98 -10.15 -7.60
CA MET A 183 29.62 -11.30 -6.97
C MET A 183 30.04 -12.38 -7.98
N LEU A 184 29.31 -12.49 -9.08
CA LEU A 184 29.61 -13.44 -10.16
C LEU A 184 30.57 -12.87 -11.21
N ASN A 185 31.12 -11.67 -10.99
CA ASN A 185 31.96 -10.93 -11.95
C ASN A 185 31.29 -10.77 -13.34
N LYS A 186 29.96 -10.79 -13.40
CA LYS A 186 29.20 -10.57 -14.65
C LYS A 186 29.08 -9.09 -14.97
N THR A 187 29.16 -8.24 -13.94
CA THR A 187 29.08 -6.79 -14.02
C THR A 187 30.16 -6.22 -13.12
N THR A 188 30.81 -5.16 -13.55
CA THR A 188 31.78 -4.43 -12.74
C THR A 188 31.13 -3.20 -12.10
N ILE A 189 31.80 -2.64 -11.08
CA ILE A 189 31.35 -1.39 -10.45
C ILE A 189 31.40 -0.24 -11.46
N THR A 190 32.38 -0.23 -12.37
CA THR A 190 32.48 0.76 -13.44
C THR A 190 31.30 0.69 -14.39
N ASP A 191 30.84 -0.51 -14.77
CA ASP A 191 29.64 -0.66 -15.61
C ASP A 191 28.39 -0.14 -14.89
N ILE A 192 28.28 -0.36 -13.57
CA ILE A 192 27.17 0.17 -12.77
C ILE A 192 27.21 1.70 -12.74
N MET A 193 28.39 2.28 -12.51
CA MET A 193 28.61 3.73 -12.49
C MET A 193 28.20 4.34 -13.85
N GLU A 194 28.68 3.80 -14.97
CA GLU A 194 28.32 4.26 -16.31
C GLU A 194 26.81 4.18 -16.57
N ARG A 195 26.15 3.12 -16.11
CA ARG A 195 24.69 2.97 -16.26
C ARG A 195 23.92 3.97 -15.41
N ILE A 196 24.38 4.27 -14.20
CA ILE A 196 23.76 5.29 -13.36
C ILE A 196 23.94 6.66 -14.03
N ASP A 197 25.17 7.01 -14.41
CA ASP A 197 25.48 8.29 -15.06
C ASP A 197 24.66 8.51 -16.34
N ALA A 198 24.46 7.46 -17.15
CA ALA A 198 23.64 7.52 -18.36
C ALA A 198 22.14 7.70 -18.09
N THR A 199 21.67 7.36 -16.90
CA THR A 199 20.26 7.45 -16.51
C THR A 199 19.93 8.79 -15.83
N LEU A 200 20.93 9.46 -15.23
CA LEU A 200 20.72 10.70 -14.49
C LEU A 200 20.19 11.83 -15.39
N ASP A 201 19.01 12.33 -15.04
CA ASP A 201 18.34 13.44 -15.72
C ASP A 201 17.75 14.40 -14.67
N GLN A 202 17.93 15.72 -14.88
CA GLN A 202 17.39 16.75 -13.99
C GLN A 202 15.88 16.93 -14.16
N GLU A 203 15.32 16.59 -15.32
CA GLU A 203 13.91 16.80 -15.64
C GLU A 203 13.02 15.60 -15.27
N LYS A 204 13.60 14.49 -14.79
CA LYS A 204 12.89 13.24 -14.50
C LYS A 204 13.20 12.68 -13.11
N ASP A 205 12.29 11.85 -12.62
CA ASP A 205 12.53 11.02 -11.43
C ASP A 205 13.52 9.91 -11.78
N ASN A 206 14.70 9.93 -11.16
CA ASN A 206 15.74 8.93 -11.33
C ASN A 206 15.49 7.76 -10.38
N ILE A 207 15.01 6.63 -10.89
CA ILE A 207 14.59 5.50 -10.05
C ILE A 207 15.57 4.34 -10.21
N ILE A 208 16.22 3.97 -9.10
CA ILE A 208 17.24 2.91 -9.04
C ILE A 208 16.70 1.77 -8.16
N LEU A 209 16.71 0.55 -8.68
CA LEU A 209 16.38 -0.66 -7.92
C LEU A 209 17.64 -1.53 -7.75
N LEU A 210 18.01 -1.75 -6.49
CA LEU A 210 19.07 -2.67 -6.07
C LEU A 210 18.45 -3.98 -5.58
N GLU A 211 18.62 -5.07 -6.31
CA GLU A 211 18.18 -6.41 -5.88
C GLU A 211 19.34 -7.25 -5.35
N ASN A 212 19.02 -8.21 -4.48
CA ASN A 212 19.98 -9.16 -3.88
C ASN A 212 21.13 -8.45 -3.13
N LEU A 213 20.80 -7.38 -2.39
CA LEU A 213 21.80 -6.56 -1.69
C LEU A 213 22.65 -7.39 -0.71
N ASP A 214 22.06 -8.42 -0.12
CA ASP A 214 22.72 -9.37 0.79
C ASP A 214 23.85 -10.16 0.15
N MET A 215 23.88 -10.30 -1.18
CA MET A 215 25.00 -10.96 -1.85
C MET A 215 26.30 -10.17 -1.70
N LEU A 216 26.22 -8.84 -1.53
CA LEU A 216 27.41 -8.01 -1.28
C LEU A 216 28.10 -8.35 0.05
N ALA A 217 27.36 -8.89 1.02
CA ALA A 217 27.92 -9.29 2.32
C ALA A 217 28.93 -10.44 2.20
N ILE A 218 28.88 -11.23 1.11
CA ILE A 218 29.80 -12.35 0.87
C ILE A 218 31.23 -11.83 0.62
N GLN A 219 31.36 -10.67 -0.03
CA GLN A 219 32.66 -10.05 -0.32
C GLN A 219 32.73 -8.61 0.21
N PRO A 220 33.42 -8.38 1.34
CA PRO A 220 33.49 -7.06 1.97
C PRO A 220 34.01 -5.93 1.08
N SER A 221 34.90 -6.23 0.11
CA SER A 221 35.41 -5.22 -0.82
C SER A 221 34.31 -4.71 -1.77
N CYS A 222 33.43 -5.58 -2.27
CA CYS A 222 32.28 -5.18 -3.07
C CYS A 222 31.30 -4.34 -2.26
N LEU A 223 31.05 -4.74 -1.00
CA LEU A 223 30.21 -3.99 -0.07
C LEU A 223 30.72 -2.56 0.14
N CYS A 224 31.99 -2.38 0.53
CA CYS A 224 32.59 -1.07 0.76
C CYS A 224 32.57 -0.19 -0.50
N THR A 225 32.84 -0.80 -1.66
CA THR A 225 32.83 -0.06 -2.93
C THR A 225 31.41 0.39 -3.30
N MET A 226 30.41 -0.46 -3.10
CA MET A 226 29.01 -0.11 -3.33
C MET A 226 28.49 0.93 -2.35
N GLU A 227 28.87 0.83 -1.07
CA GLU A 227 28.60 1.88 -0.10
C GLU A 227 29.17 3.23 -0.56
N THR A 228 30.43 3.24 -1.00
CA THR A 228 31.09 4.46 -1.48
C THR A 228 30.38 5.05 -2.70
N LEU A 229 30.00 4.20 -3.66
CA LEU A 229 29.27 4.61 -4.86
C LEU A 229 27.90 5.21 -4.51
N LEU A 230 27.13 4.55 -3.64
CA LEU A 230 25.83 5.04 -3.22
C LEU A 230 25.93 6.38 -2.48
N ARG A 231 26.91 6.53 -1.58
CA ARG A 231 27.16 7.82 -0.91
C ARG A 231 27.49 8.92 -1.91
N PHE A 232 28.30 8.60 -2.94
CA PHE A 232 28.63 9.56 -3.99
C PHE A 232 27.37 10.03 -4.73
N TYR A 233 26.52 9.11 -5.20
CA TYR A 233 25.30 9.49 -5.93
C TYR A 233 24.24 10.16 -5.07
N GLN A 234 24.09 9.76 -3.81
CA GLN A 234 23.20 10.45 -2.86
C GLN A 234 23.63 11.91 -2.67
N LYS A 235 24.94 12.14 -2.45
CA LYS A 235 25.48 13.50 -2.34
C LYS A 235 25.33 14.28 -3.63
N LEU A 236 25.60 13.65 -4.78
CA LEU A 236 25.44 14.28 -6.09
C LEU A 236 23.98 14.68 -6.34
N ALA A 237 23.02 13.88 -5.88
CA ALA A 237 21.60 14.21 -5.96
C ALA A 237 21.22 15.41 -5.07
N GLU A 238 21.79 15.49 -3.87
CA GLU A 238 21.60 16.63 -2.97
C GLU A 238 22.24 17.93 -3.51
N ASP A 239 23.47 17.85 -4.02
CA ASP A 239 24.23 19.02 -4.51
C ASP A 239 23.62 19.61 -5.80
N ASN A 240 22.93 18.80 -6.61
CA ASN A 240 22.37 19.19 -7.90
C ASN A 240 20.83 19.17 -7.95
N ASP A 241 20.16 19.07 -6.80
CA ASP A 241 18.69 19.00 -6.68
C ASP A 241 18.04 17.93 -7.58
N LEU A 242 18.70 16.77 -7.76
CA LEU A 242 18.17 15.68 -8.57
C LEU A 242 17.09 14.91 -7.81
N HIS A 243 15.95 14.72 -8.47
CA HIS A 243 14.92 13.82 -7.97
C HIS A 243 15.38 12.37 -8.11
N MET A 244 15.67 11.71 -6.99
CA MET A 244 16.20 10.35 -6.96
C MET A 244 15.43 9.46 -5.98
N LEU A 245 15.00 8.29 -6.45
CA LEU A 245 14.39 7.24 -5.65
C LEU A 245 15.25 5.97 -5.71
N ILE A 246 15.87 5.60 -4.60
CA ILE A 246 16.64 4.35 -4.46
C ILE A 246 15.79 3.34 -3.70
N LEU A 247 15.42 2.25 -4.36
CA LEU A 247 14.76 1.09 -3.77
C LEU A 247 15.78 -0.03 -3.65
N ALA A 248 15.91 -0.64 -2.48
CA ALA A 248 16.78 -1.79 -2.29
C ALA A 248 16.01 -2.95 -1.65
N VAL A 249 16.36 -4.18 -2.06
CA VAL A 249 15.82 -5.42 -1.49
C VAL A 249 16.99 -6.29 -1.06
N GLY A 250 17.00 -6.69 0.21
CA GLY A 250 18.08 -7.49 0.78
C GLY A 250 17.66 -8.30 1.98
N GLN A 251 18.37 -9.40 2.26
CA GLN A 251 18.16 -10.20 3.46
C GLN A 251 18.75 -9.50 4.67
N GLU A 252 18.09 -9.66 5.81
CA GLU A 252 18.65 -9.20 7.07
C GLU A 252 19.94 -9.96 7.38
N SER A 253 21.04 -9.21 7.47
CA SER A 253 22.39 -9.72 7.70
C SER A 253 23.17 -8.71 8.53
N GLU A 254 23.90 -9.19 9.52
CA GLU A 254 24.78 -8.38 10.37
C GLU A 254 25.83 -7.61 9.56
N GLN A 255 26.32 -8.22 8.48
CA GLN A 255 27.32 -7.65 7.59
C GLN A 255 26.77 -6.47 6.76
N LEU A 256 25.46 -6.39 6.54
CA LEU A 256 24.82 -5.28 5.81
C LEU A 256 24.49 -4.07 6.70
N LYS A 257 24.72 -4.14 8.02
CA LYS A 257 24.47 -3.01 8.93
C LYS A 257 25.10 -1.68 8.49
N PRO A 258 26.33 -1.63 7.92
CA PRO A 258 26.88 -0.38 7.39
C PRO A 258 26.04 0.20 6.25
N MET A 259 25.55 -0.65 5.34
CA MET A 259 24.67 -0.22 4.25
C MET A 259 23.30 0.24 4.72
N HIS A 260 22.76 -0.34 5.79
CA HIS A 260 21.47 0.09 6.34
C HIS A 260 21.47 1.59 6.68
N ALA A 261 22.60 2.13 7.16
CA ALA A 261 22.74 3.55 7.49
C ALA A 261 22.67 4.50 6.27
N LEU A 262 22.74 3.98 5.04
CA LEU A 262 22.59 4.76 3.80
C LEU A 262 21.13 4.98 3.41
N PHE A 263 20.21 4.19 3.96
CA PHE A 263 18.79 4.26 3.62
C PHE A 263 18.04 5.10 4.63
N GLN A 264 17.34 6.12 4.15
CA GLN A 264 16.52 7.03 4.96
C GLN A 264 15.32 6.30 5.59
N LYS A 265 14.79 5.26 4.92
CA LYS A 265 13.75 4.38 5.46
C LYS A 265 14.14 2.92 5.32
N ILE A 266 14.09 2.18 6.43
CA ILE A 266 14.26 0.72 6.44
C ILE A 266 12.91 0.10 6.82
N CYS A 267 12.44 -0.83 6.00
CA CYS A 267 11.18 -1.53 6.16
C CYS A 267 11.45 -3.01 6.40
N HIS A 268 11.29 -3.46 7.65
CA HIS A 268 11.47 -4.85 8.04
C HIS A 268 10.19 -5.64 7.78
N ILE A 269 10.25 -6.60 6.86
CA ILE A 269 9.15 -7.48 6.53
C ILE A 269 9.21 -8.70 7.45
N PRO A 270 8.11 -9.03 8.14
CA PRO A 270 8.07 -10.14 9.08
C PRO A 270 8.22 -11.48 8.37
N SER A 271 8.79 -12.44 9.10
CA SER A 271 8.74 -13.86 8.74
C SER A 271 7.29 -14.36 8.64
N LEU A 272 7.07 -15.50 8.00
CA LEU A 272 5.73 -16.08 7.88
C LEU A 272 5.09 -16.36 9.25
N ASP A 273 5.88 -16.70 10.27
CA ASP A 273 5.37 -17.00 11.62
C ASP A 273 4.96 -15.80 12.45
N GLU A 274 5.58 -14.66 12.20
CA GLU A 274 5.21 -13.39 12.81
C GLU A 274 3.96 -12.77 12.18
N ARG A 275 3.51 -13.30 11.04
CA ARG A 275 2.28 -12.87 10.39
C ARG A 275 1.04 -13.43 11.05
N THR A 276 -0.07 -12.71 10.89
CA THR A 276 -1.35 -13.13 11.49
C THR A 276 -1.86 -14.41 10.84
N LEU A 277 -2.63 -15.19 11.60
CA LEU A 277 -3.24 -16.42 11.07
C LEU A 277 -4.15 -16.14 9.86
N LYS A 278 -4.82 -14.98 9.85
CA LYS A 278 -5.61 -14.50 8.71
C LYS A 278 -4.75 -14.40 7.45
N GLU A 279 -3.59 -13.76 7.53
CA GLU A 279 -2.64 -13.65 6.41
C GLU A 279 -2.15 -15.03 5.95
N LYS A 280 -1.85 -15.94 6.88
CA LYS A 280 -1.45 -17.32 6.55
C LYS A 280 -2.55 -18.04 5.74
N TYR A 281 -3.81 -17.91 6.14
CA TYR A 281 -4.94 -18.42 5.34
C TYR A 281 -5.02 -17.75 3.95
N GLU A 282 -4.91 -16.43 3.88
CA GLU A 282 -4.94 -15.70 2.60
C GLU A 282 -3.81 -16.15 1.66
N PHE A 283 -2.62 -16.44 2.18
CA PHE A 283 -1.52 -17.02 1.40
C PHE A 283 -1.89 -18.39 0.83
N VAL A 284 -2.34 -19.33 1.68
CA VAL A 284 -2.74 -20.68 1.25
C VAL A 284 -3.83 -20.61 0.19
N LEU A 285 -4.87 -19.81 0.41
CA LEU A 285 -5.98 -19.64 -0.53
C LEU A 285 -5.49 -19.07 -1.87
N SER A 286 -4.63 -18.05 -1.84
CA SER A 286 -4.09 -17.42 -3.05
C SER A 286 -3.22 -18.39 -3.86
N PHE A 287 -2.36 -19.16 -3.20
CA PHE A 287 -1.48 -20.13 -3.85
C PHE A 287 -2.27 -21.30 -4.42
N MET A 288 -3.25 -21.84 -3.69
CA MET A 288 -4.13 -22.89 -4.21
C MET A 288 -4.93 -22.43 -5.43
N GLN A 289 -5.42 -21.18 -5.42
CA GLN A 289 -6.11 -20.63 -6.58
C GLN A 289 -5.17 -20.50 -7.79
N ASN A 290 -3.95 -20.00 -7.59
CA ASN A 290 -2.95 -19.88 -8.66
C ASN A 290 -2.60 -21.26 -9.24
N GLU A 291 -2.45 -22.28 -8.40
CA GLU A 291 -2.19 -23.65 -8.83
C GLU A 291 -3.40 -24.23 -9.58
N ALA A 292 -4.64 -24.02 -9.12
CA ALA A 292 -5.85 -24.44 -9.82
C ALA A 292 -5.94 -23.83 -11.23
N ASP A 293 -5.62 -22.53 -11.35
CA ASP A 293 -5.56 -21.83 -12.63
C ASP A 293 -4.43 -22.39 -13.53
N ALA A 294 -3.25 -22.68 -12.96
CA ALA A 294 -2.11 -23.22 -13.70
C ALA A 294 -2.36 -24.63 -14.27
N ILE A 295 -2.95 -25.53 -13.48
CA ILE A 295 -3.27 -26.91 -13.91
C ILE A 295 -4.60 -27.00 -14.67
N SER A 296 -5.37 -25.90 -14.73
CA SER A 296 -6.70 -25.84 -15.34
C SER A 296 -7.68 -26.90 -14.80
N LYS A 297 -7.61 -27.18 -13.50
CA LYS A 297 -8.52 -28.10 -12.80
C LYS A 297 -9.06 -27.45 -11.53
N THR A 298 -10.24 -27.88 -11.12
CA THR A 298 -10.86 -27.43 -9.87
C THR A 298 -10.22 -28.16 -8.71
N ILE A 299 -9.66 -27.42 -7.75
CA ILE A 299 -9.09 -27.99 -6.52
C ILE A 299 -10.09 -27.86 -5.40
N SER A 300 -10.16 -28.84 -4.53
CA SER A 300 -10.99 -28.82 -3.34
C SER A 300 -10.23 -29.32 -2.12
N LEU A 301 -10.45 -28.69 -0.98
CA LEU A 301 -9.90 -29.10 0.31
C LEU A 301 -10.88 -28.79 1.44
N SER A 302 -10.81 -29.54 2.53
CA SER A 302 -11.61 -29.29 3.73
C SER A 302 -11.02 -28.16 4.58
N SER A 303 -11.84 -27.51 5.40
CA SER A 303 -11.35 -26.51 6.36
C SER A 303 -10.26 -27.06 7.28
N SER A 304 -10.32 -28.34 7.65
CA SER A 304 -9.33 -28.97 8.53
C SER A 304 -7.95 -29.06 7.86
N ILE A 305 -7.89 -29.34 6.55
CA ILE A 305 -6.65 -29.35 5.78
C ILE A 305 -6.11 -27.93 5.60
N LEU A 306 -7.00 -26.96 5.37
CA LEU A 306 -6.61 -25.56 5.31
C LEU A 306 -5.92 -25.14 6.62
N ASN A 307 -6.46 -25.57 7.76
CA ASN A 307 -5.90 -25.27 9.07
C ASN A 307 -4.48 -25.85 9.20
N CYS A 308 -4.24 -27.10 8.76
CA CYS A 308 -2.91 -27.71 8.78
C CYS A 308 -1.86 -26.81 8.12
N PHE A 309 -2.14 -26.32 6.90
CA PHE A 309 -1.23 -25.43 6.19
C PHE A 309 -1.05 -24.08 6.89
N ALA A 310 -2.11 -23.51 7.47
CA ALA A 310 -2.07 -22.21 8.12
C ALA A 310 -1.38 -22.24 9.51
N THR A 311 -1.38 -23.37 10.21
CA THR A 311 -0.80 -23.50 11.57
C THR A 311 0.59 -24.14 11.61
N ALA A 312 1.07 -24.69 10.49
CA ALA A 312 2.41 -25.23 10.38
C ALA A 312 3.50 -24.13 10.44
N HIS A 313 4.67 -24.52 10.95
CA HIS A 313 5.89 -23.73 10.95
C HIS A 313 6.73 -24.02 9.69
N TYR A 314 7.22 -22.98 9.02
CA TYR A 314 7.96 -23.11 7.76
C TYR A 314 9.32 -22.42 7.84
N GLN A 315 10.39 -23.21 7.85
CA GLN A 315 11.77 -22.71 7.97
C GLN A 315 12.14 -21.69 6.86
N ASN A 316 11.74 -21.94 5.60
CA ASN A 316 12.00 -21.04 4.47
C ASN A 316 10.77 -20.21 4.07
N ASN A 317 9.97 -19.78 5.05
CA ASN A 317 8.82 -18.89 4.87
C ASN A 317 7.86 -19.37 3.75
N LEU A 318 7.50 -18.47 2.83
CA LEU A 318 6.51 -18.74 1.78
C LEU A 318 6.97 -19.82 0.80
N GLN A 319 8.28 -19.99 0.60
CA GLN A 319 8.81 -20.99 -0.34
C GLN A 319 8.51 -22.40 0.15
N SER A 320 8.76 -22.69 1.44
CA SER A 320 8.41 -23.99 2.03
C SER A 320 6.90 -24.22 2.05
N LEU A 321 6.10 -23.18 2.35
CA LEU A 321 4.64 -23.28 2.25
C LEU A 321 4.17 -23.67 0.85
N ILE A 322 4.70 -23.02 -0.19
CA ILE A 322 4.37 -23.35 -1.60
C ILE A 322 4.81 -24.78 -1.94
N GLN A 323 5.97 -25.21 -1.45
CA GLN A 323 6.45 -26.59 -1.67
C GLN A 323 5.52 -27.63 -1.05
N GLU A 324 5.06 -27.42 0.19
CA GLU A 324 4.11 -28.33 0.86
C GLU A 324 2.74 -28.36 0.16
N LEU A 325 2.24 -27.21 -0.29
CA LEU A 325 0.99 -27.14 -1.06
C LEU A 325 1.12 -27.92 -2.38
N ARG A 326 2.24 -27.74 -3.08
CA ARG A 326 2.53 -28.48 -4.33
C ARG A 326 2.73 -29.96 -4.10
N HIS A 327 3.37 -30.35 -3.00
CA HIS A 327 3.50 -31.75 -2.60
C HIS A 327 2.11 -32.37 -2.49
N ALA A 328 1.24 -31.82 -1.65
CA ALA A 328 -0.11 -32.33 -1.46
C ALA A 328 -0.94 -32.37 -2.75
N LEU A 329 -0.85 -31.32 -3.56
CA LEU A 329 -1.52 -31.26 -4.85
C LEU A 329 -0.98 -32.30 -5.84
N SER A 330 0.33 -32.53 -5.89
CA SER A 330 0.94 -33.49 -6.80
C SER A 330 0.50 -34.93 -6.51
N TYR A 331 0.45 -35.31 -5.23
CA TYR A 331 -0.06 -36.62 -4.81
C TYR A 331 -1.55 -36.77 -5.15
N ALA A 332 -2.37 -35.78 -4.80
CA ALA A 332 -3.79 -35.79 -5.13
C ALA A 332 -4.04 -35.83 -6.65
N TYR A 333 -3.22 -35.11 -7.43
CA TYR A 333 -3.28 -35.09 -8.88
C TYR A 333 -2.99 -36.46 -9.50
N VAL A 334 -1.92 -37.14 -9.05
CA VAL A 334 -1.57 -38.48 -9.52
C VAL A 334 -2.64 -39.50 -9.13
N GLN A 335 -3.19 -39.38 -7.92
CA GLN A 335 -4.24 -40.26 -7.42
C GLN A 335 -5.58 -40.09 -8.15
N SER A 336 -5.90 -38.87 -8.61
CA SER A 336 -7.08 -38.56 -9.45
C SER A 336 -6.98 -39.11 -10.89
N GLY A 337 -6.30 -40.24 -11.07
CA GLY A 337 -5.83 -40.78 -12.35
C GLY A 337 -6.83 -40.62 -13.50
N SER A 338 -6.31 -40.21 -14.67
CA SER A 338 -6.96 -39.92 -15.98
C SER A 338 -7.10 -38.42 -16.29
N GLN A 339 -6.75 -38.03 -17.52
CA GLN A 339 -6.90 -36.67 -18.06
C GLN A 339 -8.34 -36.12 -18.06
N GLN A 340 -9.35 -36.91 -17.66
CA GLN A 340 -10.77 -36.54 -17.70
C GLN A 340 -11.31 -35.96 -16.39
N GLU A 341 -10.65 -36.17 -15.24
CA GLU A 341 -11.12 -35.58 -13.99
C GLU A 341 -10.74 -34.10 -13.89
N THR A 342 -11.78 -33.26 -13.94
CA THR A 342 -11.65 -31.80 -13.76
C THR A 342 -11.59 -31.39 -12.30
N PHE A 343 -11.70 -32.33 -11.35
CA PHE A 343 -11.80 -32.08 -9.92
C PHE A 343 -10.74 -32.86 -9.15
N ILE A 344 -9.97 -32.16 -8.30
CA ILE A 344 -8.95 -32.75 -7.44
C ILE A 344 -9.34 -32.47 -6.00
N THR A 345 -9.42 -33.50 -5.17
CA THR A 345 -9.66 -33.36 -3.74
C THR A 345 -8.37 -33.64 -2.99
N ILE A 346 -7.94 -32.68 -2.18
CA ILE A 346 -6.83 -32.85 -1.23
C ILE A 346 -7.44 -33.34 0.09
N ASP A 347 -6.78 -34.33 0.67
CA ASP A 347 -7.16 -35.13 1.84
C ASP A 347 -5.91 -35.38 2.68
N TYR A 348 -6.06 -35.79 3.94
CA TYR A 348 -4.94 -35.98 4.88
C TYR A 348 -3.84 -36.90 4.35
N GLN A 349 -4.19 -37.94 3.59
CA GLN A 349 -3.22 -38.88 3.00
C GLN A 349 -2.26 -38.25 1.99
N HIS A 350 -2.58 -37.06 1.48
CA HIS A 350 -1.73 -36.33 0.53
C HIS A 350 -0.76 -35.37 1.23
N LEU A 351 -0.95 -35.10 2.53
CA LEU A 351 -0.09 -34.21 3.31
C LEU A 351 1.22 -34.93 3.67
N SER A 352 2.32 -34.18 3.75
CA SER A 352 3.60 -34.74 4.21
C SER A 352 3.60 -34.93 5.73
N ASP A 353 4.36 -35.92 6.20
CA ASP A 353 4.54 -36.14 7.64
C ASP A 353 5.26 -34.95 8.31
N ASP A 354 6.17 -34.29 7.59
CA ASP A 354 6.88 -33.09 8.05
C ASP A 354 5.94 -31.91 8.26
N LEU A 355 4.97 -31.70 7.36
CA LEU A 355 3.92 -30.69 7.55
C LEU A 355 3.10 -30.99 8.81
N LEU A 356 2.68 -32.24 9.00
CA LEU A 356 1.87 -32.64 10.15
C LEU A 356 2.65 -32.50 11.47
N ALA A 357 3.94 -32.84 11.47
CA ALA A 357 4.83 -32.71 12.62
C ALA A 357 5.17 -31.25 12.96
N SER A 358 5.13 -30.35 11.97
CA SER A 358 5.46 -28.93 12.14
C SER A 358 4.28 -28.05 12.58
N ILE A 359 3.08 -28.62 12.76
CA ILE A 359 1.92 -27.91 13.29
C ILE A 359 2.17 -27.47 14.74
N GLN A 360 2.03 -26.17 15.02
CA GLN A 360 2.29 -25.60 16.35
C GLN A 360 1.09 -24.81 16.88
N ASN A 361 1.04 -24.66 18.21
CA ASN A 361 0.16 -23.73 18.94
C ASN A 361 -1.34 -23.86 18.63
N VAL A 362 -1.81 -25.06 18.28
CA VAL A 362 -3.21 -25.29 17.89
C VAL A 362 -4.16 -24.85 19.00
N SER A 363 -3.89 -25.21 20.25
CA SER A 363 -4.72 -24.90 21.43
C SER A 363 -4.93 -23.40 21.66
N ASP A 364 -3.89 -22.58 21.48
CA ASP A 364 -3.98 -21.12 21.62
C ASP A 364 -4.69 -20.45 20.44
N LEU A 365 -4.64 -21.08 19.26
CA LEU A 365 -5.22 -20.57 18.02
C LEU A 365 -6.65 -21.06 17.77
N LEU A 366 -7.13 -22.10 18.47
CA LEU A 366 -8.48 -22.66 18.35
C LEU A 366 -9.60 -21.63 18.21
N PRO A 367 -9.75 -20.61 19.10
CA PRO A 367 -10.85 -19.65 18.97
C PRO A 367 -10.77 -18.80 17.70
N ILE A 368 -9.55 -18.53 17.21
CA ILE A 368 -9.34 -17.78 15.96
C ILE A 368 -9.64 -18.69 14.77
N ILE A 369 -9.17 -19.95 14.80
CA ILE A 369 -9.45 -20.97 13.79
C ILE A 369 -10.95 -21.19 13.67
N GLU A 370 -11.68 -21.38 14.77
CA GLU A 370 -13.14 -21.53 14.78
C GLU A 370 -13.83 -20.31 14.18
N SER A 371 -13.39 -19.10 14.53
CA SER A 371 -13.97 -17.86 13.99
C SER A 371 -13.78 -17.73 12.47
N ILE A 372 -12.64 -18.16 11.94
CA ILE A 372 -12.30 -18.08 10.51
C ILE A 372 -12.99 -19.21 9.75
N THR A 373 -12.94 -20.44 10.28
CA THR A 373 -13.56 -21.62 9.66
C THR A 373 -15.08 -21.51 9.66
N ALA A 374 -15.71 -20.88 10.66
CA ALA A 374 -17.15 -20.59 10.64
C ALA A 374 -17.56 -19.64 9.51
N ALA A 375 -16.66 -18.78 9.03
CA ALA A 375 -16.90 -17.91 7.88
C ALA A 375 -16.68 -18.63 6.53
N LEU A 376 -15.99 -19.78 6.55
CA LEU A 376 -15.68 -20.62 5.40
C LEU A 376 -16.73 -21.74 5.26
N GLN A 377 -16.91 -22.24 4.03
CA GLN A 377 -17.68 -23.46 3.81
C GLN A 377 -16.87 -24.67 4.26
N GLU A 378 -17.53 -25.74 4.69
CA GLU A 378 -16.89 -26.99 5.14
C GLU A 378 -15.94 -27.59 4.09
N LYS A 379 -16.29 -27.42 2.81
CA LYS A 379 -15.46 -27.76 1.65
C LYS A 379 -15.17 -26.50 0.85
N ILE A 380 -13.89 -26.18 0.68
CA ILE A 380 -13.39 -25.00 -0.03
C ILE A 380 -13.03 -25.42 -1.44
N ILE A 381 -13.59 -24.73 -2.43
CA ILE A 381 -13.46 -25.08 -3.85
C ILE A 381 -12.80 -23.93 -4.61
N PHE A 382 -11.72 -24.23 -5.31
CA PHE A 382 -10.96 -23.33 -6.18
C PHE A 382 -11.26 -23.68 -7.63
N SER A 383 -12.13 -22.91 -8.26
CA SER A 383 -12.45 -23.07 -9.67
C SER A 383 -11.37 -22.42 -10.54
N PHE A 384 -10.85 -23.15 -11.52
CA PHE A 384 -9.97 -22.58 -12.54
C PHE A 384 -10.73 -21.61 -13.44
N ARG A 385 -10.09 -20.52 -13.84
CA ARG A 385 -10.67 -19.51 -14.75
C ARG A 385 -10.48 -19.95 -16.20
N LYS A 386 -11.57 -20.27 -16.92
CA LYS A 386 -11.51 -20.41 -18.39
C LYS A 386 -11.24 -19.05 -19.02
N GLN A 387 -10.23 -18.94 -19.88
CA GLN A 387 -9.78 -17.71 -20.56
C GLN A 387 -10.80 -17.07 -21.54
N SER A 388 -12.08 -17.44 -21.51
CA SER A 388 -13.11 -16.88 -22.39
C SER A 388 -14.35 -16.43 -21.60
N ALA A 389 -14.23 -15.34 -20.85
CA ALA A 389 -15.30 -14.37 -20.57
C ALA A 389 -14.75 -13.30 -19.62
N PHE A 390 -14.62 -12.07 -20.12
CA PHE A 390 -14.57 -10.88 -19.29
C PHE A 390 -15.78 -10.89 -18.33
N HIS A 391 -15.54 -10.53 -17.07
CA HIS A 391 -16.51 -10.40 -15.96
C HIS A 391 -16.97 -11.69 -15.25
N CYS A 392 -16.17 -12.17 -14.29
CA CYS A 392 -16.73 -12.72 -13.05
C CYS A 392 -15.72 -12.71 -11.88
N ARG A 393 -15.59 -11.55 -11.19
CA ARG A 393 -14.90 -11.40 -9.90
C ARG A 393 -15.77 -11.89 -8.71
N SER A 394 -16.53 -12.98 -8.81
CA SER A 394 -17.61 -13.22 -7.82
C SER A 394 -17.33 -14.31 -6.76
N CYS A 395 -16.57 -15.36 -7.07
CA CYS A 395 -16.44 -16.49 -6.14
C CYS A 395 -15.33 -16.31 -5.09
N CYS A 396 -14.08 -16.03 -5.48
CA CYS A 396 -13.01 -15.70 -4.51
C CYS A 396 -13.31 -14.42 -3.74
N THR A 397 -13.89 -13.43 -4.42
CA THR A 397 -14.19 -12.12 -3.84
C THR A 397 -15.25 -12.21 -2.74
N ALA A 398 -16.09 -13.25 -2.70
CA ALA A 398 -17.03 -13.46 -1.59
C ALA A 398 -16.32 -13.93 -0.31
N VAL A 399 -15.34 -14.83 -0.40
CA VAL A 399 -14.52 -15.28 0.74
C VAL A 399 -13.61 -14.14 1.22
N TYR A 400 -12.90 -13.48 0.29
CA TYR A 400 -12.08 -12.31 0.61
C TYR A 400 -12.91 -11.15 1.17
N ARG A 401 -14.13 -10.86 0.66
CA ARG A 401 -15.02 -9.83 1.25
C ARG A 401 -15.56 -10.24 2.63
N ARG A 402 -15.86 -11.54 2.84
CA ARG A 402 -16.28 -12.05 4.16
C ARG A 402 -15.14 -11.91 5.16
N MET A 403 -13.92 -12.34 4.82
CA MET A 403 -12.74 -12.15 5.67
C MET A 403 -12.39 -10.67 5.90
N ALA A 404 -12.50 -9.80 4.89
CA ALA A 404 -12.27 -8.36 5.02
C ALA A 404 -13.35 -7.63 5.85
N SER A 405 -14.57 -8.18 5.95
CA SER A 405 -15.67 -7.63 6.75
C SER A 405 -15.59 -7.96 8.26
N TYR A 406 -14.71 -8.90 8.65
CA TYR A 406 -14.52 -9.28 10.05
C TYR A 406 -13.64 -8.23 10.79
N ARG A 407 -14.29 -7.21 11.36
CA ARG A 407 -13.65 -6.12 12.14
C ARG A 407 -13.38 -6.44 13.62
N HIS A 408 -13.70 -7.64 14.09
CA HIS A 408 -13.65 -7.96 15.51
C HIS A 408 -12.92 -9.28 15.78
N LEU A 409 -11.60 -9.21 15.90
CA LEU A 409 -10.81 -10.16 16.69
C LEU A 409 -10.26 -9.41 17.92
N PRO A 410 -10.48 -9.90 19.15
CA PRO A 410 -9.86 -9.33 20.34
C PRO A 410 -8.39 -9.77 20.42
N SER A 411 -7.48 -8.80 20.48
CA SER A 411 -6.05 -9.03 20.75
C SER A 411 -5.83 -9.32 22.24
N ARG A 412 -5.14 -10.42 22.59
CA ARG A 412 -4.75 -10.77 23.96
C ARG A 412 -3.84 -9.68 24.57
N SER A 413 -4.26 -9.13 25.71
CA SER A 413 -3.49 -8.93 26.95
C SER A 413 -4.02 -7.74 27.74
N ARG A 414 -4.78 -8.03 28.80
CA ARG A 414 -4.84 -7.21 30.02
C ARG A 414 -5.39 -8.07 31.15
N SER A 415 -4.47 -8.45 32.04
CA SER A 415 -4.66 -8.74 33.46
C SER A 415 -6.11 -8.81 33.98
N TYR A 416 -6.52 -9.99 34.44
CA TYR A 416 -7.63 -10.13 35.37
C TYR A 416 -7.37 -9.30 36.63
N PRO A 417 -8.41 -8.64 37.15
CA PRO A 417 -8.95 -9.15 38.41
C PRO A 417 -10.49 -9.19 38.46
N ASN A 418 -10.97 -10.25 39.11
CA ASN A 418 -12.24 -10.43 39.84
C ASN A 418 -13.53 -9.84 39.25
N ILE A 419 -14.38 -10.74 38.76
CA ILE A 419 -15.82 -10.54 38.62
C ILE A 419 -16.46 -10.57 40.00
N ALA A 420 -17.20 -9.52 40.37
CA ALA A 420 -18.44 -9.69 41.11
C ALA A 420 -19.38 -8.47 40.94
N SER A 421 -20.53 -8.76 40.34
CA SER A 421 -21.85 -8.16 40.59
C SER A 421 -22.37 -7.05 39.66
N ARG A 422 -23.65 -7.28 39.31
CA ARG A 422 -24.71 -6.37 38.83
C ARG A 422 -24.99 -6.34 37.32
N SER A 423 -25.88 -7.28 36.98
CA SER A 423 -27.10 -7.11 36.17
C SER A 423 -27.36 -5.73 35.56
N CYS A 424 -27.61 -5.72 34.24
CA CYS A 424 -28.77 -4.99 33.72
C CYS A 424 -29.25 -5.65 32.42
N ALA A 425 -30.50 -6.08 32.44
CA ALA A 425 -31.24 -6.57 31.28
C ALA A 425 -31.72 -5.38 30.44
N MET A 426 -31.76 -5.52 29.12
CA MET A 426 -32.91 -5.05 28.34
C MET A 426 -33.00 -5.73 26.97
N HIS A 427 -34.26 -5.87 26.57
CA HIS A 427 -34.86 -6.77 25.60
C HIS A 427 -34.82 -6.28 24.13
N LYS A 428 -34.90 -7.27 23.22
CA LYS A 428 -35.69 -7.32 21.97
C LYS A 428 -35.37 -6.28 20.86
N SER A 429 -34.87 -6.76 19.73
CA SER A 429 -35.73 -7.14 18.60
C SER A 429 -34.95 -7.91 17.53
N TRP A 430 -35.31 -9.17 17.32
CA TRP A 430 -35.08 -9.88 16.07
C TRP A 430 -36.29 -9.58 15.18
N LYS A 431 -36.08 -8.92 14.04
CA LYS A 431 -37.03 -8.95 12.93
C LYS A 431 -36.39 -9.69 11.77
N SER A 432 -37.04 -10.80 11.47
CA SER A 432 -36.95 -11.62 10.27
C SER A 432 -36.84 -10.79 8.99
N ILE A 433 -35.81 -11.03 8.18
CA ILE A 433 -35.86 -10.76 6.75
C ILE A 433 -36.13 -12.10 6.07
N SER A 434 -37.34 -12.21 5.54
CA SER A 434 -37.87 -13.33 4.77
C SER A 434 -37.16 -13.45 3.41
N PHE A 435 -36.86 -14.69 3.03
CA PHE A 435 -36.44 -15.07 1.70
C PHE A 435 -37.58 -14.82 0.69
N THR A 436 -37.31 -14.06 -0.37
CA THR A 436 -38.08 -14.11 -1.61
C THR A 436 -37.25 -14.84 -2.67
N PRO A 437 -37.70 -15.98 -3.20
CA PRO A 437 -37.02 -16.68 -4.29
C PRO A 437 -37.30 -15.97 -5.62
N CYS A 438 -36.25 -15.64 -6.36
CA CYS A 438 -36.38 -15.16 -7.74
C CYS A 438 -36.75 -16.35 -8.64
N PRO A 439 -37.83 -16.29 -9.45
CA PRO A 439 -38.32 -17.45 -10.18
C PRO A 439 -37.57 -17.66 -11.51
N CYS A 440 -36.73 -18.68 -11.57
CA CYS A 440 -36.30 -19.27 -12.85
C CYS A 440 -37.47 -20.09 -13.44
N LYS A 441 -38.24 -19.50 -14.37
CA LYS A 441 -39.18 -20.26 -15.20
C LYS A 441 -38.44 -20.91 -16.38
N LYS A 442 -38.63 -22.22 -16.50
CA LYS A 442 -38.31 -23.08 -17.65
C LYS A 442 -39.24 -22.78 -18.84
N SER A 443 -38.66 -22.68 -20.03
CA SER A 443 -39.18 -23.16 -21.33
C SER A 443 -38.06 -22.92 -22.35
N GLY A 444 -37.47 -23.89 -23.05
CA GLY A 444 -38.08 -25.04 -23.70
C GLY A 444 -37.99 -24.85 -25.21
N THR A 445 -36.81 -25.15 -25.77
CA THR A 445 -36.52 -25.72 -27.10
C THR A 445 -37.08 -25.07 -28.40
N VAL A 446 -36.18 -25.08 -29.41
CA VAL A 446 -36.37 -25.26 -30.87
C VAL A 446 -36.04 -24.06 -31.80
N SER A 447 -34.95 -24.28 -32.56
CA SER A 447 -34.68 -23.94 -33.96
C SER A 447 -33.74 -22.77 -34.32
N CYS A 448 -32.92 -23.11 -35.32
CA CYS A 448 -31.96 -22.34 -36.08
C CYS A 448 -32.57 -21.16 -36.83
N ARG A 449 -31.79 -20.08 -37.01
CA ARG A 449 -31.42 -19.41 -38.29
C ARG A 449 -30.92 -17.99 -37.97
N LEU A 450 -29.65 -17.66 -38.24
CA LEU A 450 -29.18 -17.06 -39.50
C LEU A 450 -29.88 -15.73 -39.82
N TRP A 451 -29.31 -14.59 -39.40
CA TRP A 451 -29.52 -13.29 -40.04
C TRP A 451 -28.17 -12.59 -40.23
N MET A 452 -27.75 -12.51 -41.50
CA MET A 452 -26.71 -11.63 -42.04
C MET A 452 -27.12 -10.16 -41.91
N PRO A 453 -26.18 -9.24 -42.18
CA PRO A 453 -26.48 -8.18 -43.13
C PRO A 453 -25.52 -8.20 -44.32
N ILE A 454 -26.08 -8.41 -45.51
CA ILE A 454 -25.49 -8.03 -46.80
C ILE A 454 -25.96 -6.60 -47.09
N ALA A 455 -25.03 -5.71 -47.40
CA ALA A 455 -25.25 -4.67 -48.41
C ALA A 455 -23.90 -4.04 -48.81
N SER A 456 -23.36 -4.52 -49.92
CA SER A 456 -22.54 -3.71 -50.83
C SER A 456 -23.44 -3.18 -51.96
N PRO A 457 -23.06 -2.07 -52.61
CA PRO A 457 -23.37 -1.90 -54.01
C PRO A 457 -22.10 -1.76 -54.85
N CYS A 458 -21.99 -2.65 -55.84
CA CYS A 458 -21.11 -2.54 -57.00
C CYS A 458 -21.48 -1.34 -57.89
N ARG A 459 -20.47 -0.75 -58.56
CA ARG A 459 -20.35 -0.65 -60.04
C ARG A 459 -18.96 -0.09 -60.38
N LYS A 460 -18.15 -0.87 -61.14
CA LYS A 460 -17.85 -0.76 -62.60
C LYS A 460 -16.96 0.46 -62.92
N SER A 461 -15.93 0.43 -63.76
CA SER A 461 -15.42 -0.52 -64.77
C SER A 461 -14.13 0.09 -65.37
N SER A 462 -13.39 -0.75 -66.11
CA SER A 462 -12.18 -0.51 -66.93
C SER A 462 -10.87 -0.26 -66.19
#